data_AF-A0A933ZUN3-F1
#
_entry.id   AF-A0A933ZUN3-F1
#
_cell.length_a   1.000
_cell.length_b   1.000
_cell.length_c   1.000
_cell.angle_alpha   90.00
_cell.angle_beta   90.00
_cell.angle_gamma   90.00
#
_symmetry.space_group_name_H-M   'P 1'
#
loop_
_entity.id
_entity.type
_entity.pdbx_description
1 polymer ?
#
loop_
_entity_poly.entity_id
_entity_poly.type
_entity_poly.pdbx_seq_one_letter_code
_entity_poly.pdbx_strand_id
1 'polypeptide(L)' 'MSQTQLATRIDSRVKRALETLCHERGLKMGRFIEDAILDKLEELEDVEDLKSIRHEPTRPLADVLRDLKLDAKP' A
#
# COMPACT_ATOMS: atom_id res chain seq x y z
N MET A 1 -0.30 11.93 -18.75
CA MET A 1 -0.40 12.16 -17.30
C MET A 1 0.34 13.47 -17.00
N SER A 2 -0.31 14.45 -16.39
CA SER A 2 0.34 15.74 -16.05
C SER A 2 1.28 15.55 -14.86
N GLN A 3 2.53 15.99 -14.98
CA GLN A 3 3.45 16.03 -13.84
C GLN A 3 3.13 17.24 -12.95
N THR A 4 3.13 17.03 -11.64
CA THR A 4 2.91 18.09 -10.64
C THR A 4 4.10 18.12 -9.69
N GLN A 5 4.48 19.31 -9.23
CA GLN A 5 5.62 19.49 -8.35
C GLN A 5 5.23 19.31 -6.88
N LEU A 6 5.99 18.49 -6.15
CA LEU A 6 5.94 18.39 -4.70
C LEU A 6 7.15 19.12 -4.10
N ALA A 7 6.92 20.13 -3.27
CA ALA A 7 7.97 20.87 -2.58
C ALA A 7 7.85 20.64 -1.06
N THR A 8 8.88 20.07 -0.45
CA THR A 8 8.93 19.82 0.99
C THR A 8 10.35 19.98 1.53
N ARG A 9 10.46 20.25 2.83
CA ARG A 9 11.75 20.30 3.55
C ARG A 9 12.00 18.93 4.19
N ILE A 10 13.18 18.37 3.94
CA ILE A 10 13.62 17.12 4.54
C ILE A 10 14.94 17.33 5.28
N ASP A 11 15.23 16.44 6.22
CA ASP A 11 16.51 16.45 6.92
C ASP A 11 17.68 16.30 5.94
N SER A 12 18.73 17.09 6.15
CA SER A 12 19.91 17.10 5.26
C SER A 12 20.62 15.76 5.16
N ARG A 13 20.57 14.93 6.21
CA ARG A 13 21.15 13.59 6.24
C ARG A 13 20.36 12.64 5.35
N VAL A 14 19.03 12.75 5.36
CA VAL A 14 18.14 11.94 4.52
C VAL A 14 18.36 12.27 3.06
N LYS A 15 18.46 13.56 2.72
CA LYS A 15 18.78 14.00 1.36
C LYS A 15 20.09 13.41 0.86
N ARG A 16 21.16 13.48 1.67
CA ARG A 16 22.47 12.91 1.30
C ARG A 16 22.42 11.40 1.09
N ALA A 17 21.75 10.67 2.00
CA ALA A 17 21.60 9.23 1.87
C ALA A 17 20.85 8.84 0.59
N LEU A 18 19.79 9.59 0.27
CA LEU A 18 19.01 9.41 -0.96
C LEU A 18 19.86 9.66 -2.21
N GLU A 19 20.63 10.75 -2.24
CA GLU A 19 21.53 11.08 -3.36
C GLU A 19 22.58 9.98 -3.59
N THR A 20 23.22 9.51 -2.52
CA THR A 20 24.21 8.41 -2.60
C THR A 20 23.58 7.13 -3.13
N LEU A 21 22.45 6.72 -2.57
CA LEU A 21 21.75 5.50 -3.00
C LEU A 21 21.33 5.57 -4.47
N CYS A 22 20.74 6.68 -4.89
CA CYS A 22 20.30 6.87 -6.27
C CYS A 22 21.49 6.89 -7.24
N HIS A 23 22.61 7.51 -6.85
CA HIS A 23 23.82 7.53 -7.66
C HIS A 23 24.41 6.13 -7.84
N GLU A 24 24.58 5.37 -6.75
CA GLU A 24 25.15 4.02 -6.77
C GLU A 24 24.31 3.03 -7.59
N ARG A 25 22.98 3.22 -7.60
CA ARG A 25 22.04 2.32 -8.30
C ARG A 25 21.59 2.82 -9.67
N GLY A 26 22.09 3.98 -10.13
CA GLY A 26 21.68 4.58 -11.40
C GLY A 26 20.20 4.99 -11.46
N LEU A 27 19.60 5.35 -10.32
CA LEU A 27 18.18 5.68 -10.20
C LEU A 27 17.95 7.19 -10.29
N LYS A 28 16.83 7.59 -10.90
CA LYS A 28 16.36 8.97 -10.84
C LYS A 28 15.69 9.22 -9.49
N MET A 29 16.20 10.20 -8.74
CA MET A 29 15.71 10.52 -7.40
C MET A 29 14.20 10.82 -7.36
N GLY A 30 13.68 11.57 -8.35
CA GLY A 30 12.24 11.84 -8.43
C GLY A 30 11.40 10.58 -8.59
N ARG A 31 11.87 9.60 -9.38
CA ARG A 31 11.18 8.32 -9.56
C ARG A 31 11.23 7.49 -8.28
N PHE A 32 12.39 7.42 -7.63
CA PHE A 32 12.53 6.73 -6.36
C PHE A 32 11.60 7.31 -5.28
N ILE A 33 11.49 8.63 -5.19
CA ILE A 33 10.59 9.29 -4.23
C ILE A 33 9.13 8.99 -4.57
N GLU A 34 8.76 9.05 -5.85
CA GLU A 34 7.40 8.72 -6.31
C GLU A 34 7.02 7.28 -5.93
N ASP A 35 7.87 6.31 -6.26
CA ASP A 35 7.66 4.90 -5.93
C ASP A 35 7.56 4.71 -4.40
N ALA A 36 8.48 5.29 -3.61
CA ALA A 36 8.43 5.17 -2.16
C ALA A 36 7.20 5.83 -1.51
N ILE A 37 6.66 6.90 -2.10
CA ILE A 37 5.41 7.52 -1.64
C ILE A 37 4.22 6.62 -1.97
N LEU A 38 4.17 6.06 -3.18
CA LEU A 38 3.11 5.14 -3.60
C LEU A 38 3.09 3.90 -2.70
N ASP A 39 4.24 3.24 -2.53
CA ASP A 39 4.39 2.09 -1.63
C ASP A 39 3.85 2.42 -0.22
N LYS A 40 4.14 3.62 0.29
CA LYS A 40 3.71 4.01 1.63
C LYS A 40 2.21 4.31 1.72
N LEU A 41 1.60 4.83 0.67
CA LEU A 41 0.16 5.06 0.61
C LEU A 41 -0.59 3.73 0.56
N GLU A 42 -0.15 2.80 -0.28
CA GLU A 42 -0.70 1.44 -0.39
C GLU A 42 -0.62 0.71 0.97
N GLU A 43 0.53 0.76 1.65
CA GLU A 43 0.67 0.18 3.00
C GLU A 43 -0.33 0.74 4.02
N LEU A 44 -0.68 2.04 3.92
CA LEU A 44 -1.62 2.68 4.84
C LEU A 44 -3.06 2.28 4.52
N GLU A 45 -3.41 2.20 3.23
CA GLU A 45 -4.72 1.72 2.76
C GLU A 45 -4.95 0.27 3.19
N ASP A 46 -3.96 -0.62 3.02
CA ASP A 46 -4.04 -2.02 3.46
C ASP A 46 -4.35 -2.15 4.97
N VAL A 47 -3.74 -1.29 5.80
CA VAL A 47 -3.99 -1.28 7.25
C VAL A 47 -5.42 -0.86 7.57
N GLU A 48 -6.00 0.04 6.79
CA GLU A 48 -7.39 0.46 6.94
C GLU A 48 -8.34 -0.66 6.50
N ASP A 49 -8.09 -1.31 5.38
CA ASP A 49 -8.88 -2.45 4.89
C ASP A 49 -8.87 -3.62 5.88
N LEU A 50 -7.73 -3.94 6.48
CA LEU A 50 -7.65 -4.95 7.54
C LEU A 50 -8.53 -4.60 8.75
N LYS A 51 -8.66 -3.32 9.11
CA LYS A 51 -9.60 -2.90 10.16
C LYS A 51 -11.03 -3.13 9.71
N SER A 52 -11.38 -2.77 8.47
CA SER A 52 -12.69 -3.00 7.89
C SER A 52 -13.09 -4.47 7.96
N ILE A 53 -12.23 -5.36 7.44
CA ILE A 53 -12.44 -6.81 7.40
C ILE A 53 -12.62 -7.38 8.82
N ARG A 54 -11.83 -6.92 9.80
CA ARG A 54 -11.97 -7.39 11.20
C ARG A 54 -13.31 -7.02 11.84
N HIS A 55 -13.99 -5.99 11.34
CA HIS A 55 -15.29 -5.56 11.84
C HIS A 55 -16.44 -5.98 10.91
N GLU A 56 -16.17 -6.74 9.85
CA GLU A 56 -17.22 -7.28 9.01
C GLU A 56 -18.12 -8.22 9.80
N PRO A 57 -19.44 -8.14 9.62
CA PRO A 57 -20.36 -9.07 10.25
C PRO A 57 -20.06 -10.47 9.74
N THR A 58 -19.74 -11.37 10.66
CA THR A 58 -19.56 -12.78 10.33
C THR A 58 -20.92 -13.46 10.15
N ARG A 59 -20.96 -14.44 9.25
CA ARG A 59 -22.14 -15.28 9.01
C ARG A 59 -21.75 -16.76 9.07
N PRO A 60 -22.63 -17.65 9.54
CA PRO A 60 -22.35 -19.08 9.56
C PRO A 60 -22.04 -19.62 8.16
N LEU A 61 -21.04 -20.51 8.05
CA LEU A 61 -20.67 -21.16 6.79
C LEU A 61 -21.86 -21.90 6.15
N ALA A 62 -22.73 -22.51 6.96
CA ALA A 62 -23.94 -23.19 6.50
C ALA A 62 -24.87 -22.26 5.72
N ASP A 63 -24.98 -20.98 6.13
CA ASP A 63 -25.82 -20.02 5.43
C ASP A 63 -25.18 -19.55 4.13
N VAL A 64 -23.84 -19.45 4.07
CA VAL A 64 -23.10 -19.19 2.81
C VAL A 64 -23.30 -20.33 1.82
N LEU A 65 -23.15 -21.57 2.26
CA LEU A 65 -23.32 -22.76 1.41
C LEU A 65 -24.75 -22.90 0.88
N ARG A 66 -25.75 -22.57 1.72
CA ARG A 66 -27.16 -22.53 1.32
C ARG A 66 -27.43 -21.51 0.21
N ASP A 67 -26.91 -20.29 0.33
CA ASP A 67 -27.05 -19.24 -0.70
C ASP A 67 -26.37 -19.65 -2.02
N LEU A 68 -25.22 -20.31 -1.92
CA LEU A 68 -24.47 -20.81 -3.08
C LEU A 68 -25.05 -22.11 -3.67
N LYS A 69 -26.12 -22.67 -3.08
CA LYS A 69 -26.72 -23.96 -3.46
C LYS A 69 -25.72 -25.12 -3.46
N LEU A 70 -24.73 -25.07 -2.57
CA LEU A 70 -23.76 -26.14 -2.37
C LEU A 70 -24.18 -26.97 -1.17
N ASP A 71 -24.16 -28.29 -1.33
CA ASP A 71 -24.45 -29.20 -0.23
C ASP A 71 -23.25 -29.25 0.73
N ALA A 72 -23.49 -28.92 2.00
CA ALA A 72 -22.51 -29.09 3.08
C ALA A 72 -22.38 -30.60 3.40
N LYS A 73 -21.73 -31.37 2.52
CA LYS A 73 -21.32 -32.73 2.88
C LYS A 73 -20.12 -32.68 3.83
N PRO A 74 -20.13 -33.46 4.92
CA PRO A 74 -19.05 -33.51 5.90
C PRO A 74 -17.74 -34.03 5.29
#